data_AF-A0A182IJ16-F1
#
_entry.id   AF-A0A182IJ16-F1
#
_cell.length_a   1.000
_cell.length_b   1.000
_cell.length_c   1.000
_cell.angle_alpha   90.00
_cell.angle_beta   90.00
_cell.angle_gamma   90.00
#
_symmetry.space_group_name_H-M   'P 1'
#
loop_
_entity.id
_entity.type
_entity.pdbx_description
1 polymer ?
#
loop_
_entity_poly.entity_id
_entity_poly.type
_entity_poly.pdbx_seq_one_letter_code
_entity_poly.pdbx_strand_id
1 'polypeptide(L)'
;MTSEAKIKMGAKSARCVTEATRQLTALEGAVQAIVSELRVGQIDRTTASIKREMLESLWKDGNATLLRIEAQTGPHPRRAKFSEAYLAARRSLERMREAEGAAPPLALDTTTLATSSRHDHLPRIELPRFSGAPSEWPSFAAKKAHGHGHQLYKERRKLRRET
;
A
#
# COMPACT_ATOMS: atom_id res chain seq x y z
N MET A 1 0.95 -54.69 -14.74
CA MET A 1 0.22 -53.88 -13.72
C MET A 1 -1.00 -53.27 -14.38
N THR A 2 -2.16 -53.68 -13.90
CA THR A 2 -3.41 -53.82 -14.63
C THR A 2 -4.18 -52.50 -14.78
N SER A 3 -4.86 -52.37 -15.92
CA SER A 3 -5.69 -51.24 -16.36
C SER A 3 -6.64 -50.69 -15.26
N GLU A 4 -7.12 -51.53 -14.35
CA GLU A 4 -7.95 -51.12 -13.21
C GLU A 4 -7.24 -50.18 -12.23
N ALA A 5 -5.93 -50.37 -11.99
CA ALA A 5 -5.16 -49.47 -11.13
C ALA A 5 -5.05 -48.08 -11.76
N LYS A 6 -4.89 -48.01 -13.08
CA LYS A 6 -4.80 -46.75 -13.83
C LYS A 6 -6.15 -46.01 -13.84
N ILE A 7 -7.25 -46.73 -13.99
CA ILE A 7 -8.62 -46.16 -13.91
C ILE A 7 -8.91 -45.63 -12.50
N LYS A 8 -8.58 -46.41 -11.46
CA LYS A 8 -8.77 -46.00 -10.06
C LYS A 8 -7.90 -44.80 -9.67
N MET A 9 -6.69 -44.69 -10.21
CA MET A 9 -5.84 -43.51 -10.02
C MET A 9 -6.37 -42.28 -10.76
N GLY A 10 -6.85 -42.43 -11.99
CA GLY A 10 -7.47 -41.34 -12.75
C GLY A 10 -8.71 -40.77 -12.06
N ALA A 11 -9.60 -41.62 -11.54
CA ALA A 11 -10.80 -41.19 -10.82
C ALA A 11 -10.49 -40.45 -9.51
N LYS A 12 -9.43 -40.85 -8.78
CA LYS A 12 -8.98 -40.17 -7.56
C LYS A 12 -8.38 -38.79 -7.88
N SER A 13 -7.57 -38.68 -8.92
CA SER A 13 -6.99 -37.41 -9.37
C SER A 13 -8.09 -36.43 -9.82
N ALA A 14 -9.06 -36.90 -10.63
CA ALA A 14 -10.18 -36.07 -11.06
C ALA A 14 -10.99 -35.52 -9.87
N ARG A 15 -11.29 -36.36 -8.86
CA ARG A 15 -12.00 -35.93 -7.64
C ARG A 15 -11.19 -34.90 -6.83
N CYS A 16 -9.88 -35.10 -6.73
CA CYS A 16 -8.98 -34.15 -6.06
C CYS A 16 -8.99 -32.78 -6.76
N VAL A 17 -8.93 -32.77 -8.10
CA VAL A 17 -9.00 -31.54 -8.90
C VAL A 17 -10.34 -30.84 -8.73
N THR A 18 -11.47 -31.57 -8.74
CA THR A 18 -12.79 -30.94 -8.55
C THR A 18 -12.93 -30.30 -7.17
N GLU A 19 -12.42 -30.95 -6.13
CA GLU A 19 -12.46 -30.40 -4.77
C GLU A 19 -11.55 -29.17 -4.65
N ALA A 20 -10.34 -29.24 -5.18
CA ALA A 20 -9.43 -28.09 -5.21
C ALA A 20 -10.00 -26.91 -6.01
N THR A 21 -10.72 -27.18 -7.11
CA THR A 21 -11.39 -26.14 -7.90
C THR A 21 -12.54 -25.49 -7.14
N ARG A 22 -13.30 -26.27 -6.36
CA ARG A 22 -14.33 -25.74 -5.47
C ARG A 22 -13.72 -24.89 -4.36
N GLN A 23 -12.63 -25.35 -3.74
CA GLN A 23 -11.88 -24.57 -2.75
C GLN A 23 -11.36 -23.25 -3.34
N LEU A 24 -10.77 -23.29 -4.53
CA LEU A 24 -10.31 -22.10 -5.24
C LEU A 24 -11.46 -21.11 -5.47
N THR A 25 -12.65 -21.59 -5.84
CA THR A 25 -13.83 -20.74 -6.02
C THR A 25 -14.23 -20.03 -4.73
N ALA A 26 -14.18 -20.72 -3.59
CA ALA A 26 -14.46 -20.11 -2.28
C ALA A 26 -13.41 -19.05 -1.89
N LEU A 27 -12.12 -19.34 -2.13
CA LEU A 27 -11.02 -18.42 -1.88
C LEU A 27 -11.11 -17.17 -2.76
N GLU A 28 -11.44 -17.34 -4.04
CA GLU A 28 -11.72 -16.23 -4.98
C GLU A 28 -12.86 -15.35 -4.45
N GLY A 29 -13.95 -15.97 -3.99
CA GLY A 29 -15.08 -15.25 -3.38
C GLY A 29 -14.67 -14.43 -2.15
N ALA A 30 -13.84 -14.99 -1.27
CA ALA A 30 -13.34 -14.30 -0.09
C ALA A 30 -12.47 -13.09 -0.44
N VAL A 31 -11.56 -13.23 -1.43
CA VAL A 31 -10.75 -12.10 -1.92
C VAL A 31 -11.64 -11.01 -2.54
N GLN A 32 -12.64 -11.40 -3.33
CA GLN A 32 -13.59 -10.45 -3.94
C GLN A 32 -14.47 -9.74 -2.91
N ALA A 33 -14.83 -10.40 -1.81
CA ALA A 33 -15.54 -9.76 -0.69
C ALA A 33 -14.68 -8.65 -0.08
N ILE A 34 -13.41 -8.92 0.20
CA ILE A 34 -12.46 -7.91 0.70
C ILE A 34 -12.33 -6.74 -0.30
N VAL A 35 -12.18 -7.01 -1.60
CA VAL A 35 -12.13 -5.97 -2.64
C VAL A 35 -13.40 -5.10 -2.62
N SER A 36 -14.56 -5.73 -2.50
CA SER A 36 -15.85 -5.03 -2.51
C SER A 36 -16.01 -4.14 -1.30
N GLU A 37 -15.66 -4.63 -0.11
CA GLU A 37 -15.66 -3.84 1.12
C GLU A 37 -14.68 -2.66 1.05
N LEU A 38 -13.50 -2.88 0.46
CA LEU A 38 -12.50 -1.81 0.26
C LEU A 38 -12.98 -0.72 -0.71
N ARG A 39 -13.82 -1.08 -1.70
CA ARG A 39 -14.43 -0.10 -2.62
C ARG A 39 -15.48 0.77 -1.93
N VAL A 40 -16.17 0.26 -0.91
CA VAL A 40 -17.14 1.03 -0.12
C VAL A 40 -16.44 2.12 0.71
N GLY A 41 -15.17 1.93 1.07
CA GLY A 41 -14.33 2.94 1.70
C GLY A 41 -14.62 3.21 3.19
N GLN A 42 -15.54 2.46 3.80
CA GLN A 42 -15.90 2.56 5.22
C GLN A 42 -15.18 1.47 6.04
N ILE A 43 -13.85 1.47 6.00
CA ILE A 43 -13.03 0.50 6.75
C ILE A 43 -12.14 1.26 7.73
N ASP A 44 -12.27 0.96 9.01
CA ASP A 44 -11.40 1.49 10.06
C ASP A 44 -9.99 0.88 9.96
N ARG A 45 -9.02 1.55 10.59
CA ARG A 45 -7.61 1.16 10.53
C ARG A 45 -7.35 -0.25 11.07
N THR A 46 -7.99 -0.62 12.17
CA THR A 46 -7.80 -1.94 12.78
C THR A 46 -8.33 -3.01 11.83
N THR A 47 -9.52 -2.81 11.27
CA THR A 47 -10.09 -3.72 10.27
C THR A 47 -9.25 -3.76 8.99
N ALA A 48 -8.67 -2.66 8.54
CA ALA A 48 -7.77 -2.65 7.39
C ALA A 48 -6.51 -3.48 7.65
N SER A 49 -5.95 -3.43 8.86
CA SER A 49 -4.82 -4.27 9.27
C SER A 49 -5.19 -5.75 9.28
N ILE A 50 -6.32 -6.11 9.88
CA ILE A 50 -6.81 -7.49 9.91
C ILE A 50 -7.05 -8.00 8.48
N LYS A 51 -7.72 -7.20 7.64
CA LYS A 51 -7.98 -7.56 6.24
C LYS A 51 -6.70 -7.75 5.43
N ARG A 52 -5.62 -7.03 5.74
CA ARG A 52 -4.30 -7.25 5.13
C ARG A 52 -3.76 -8.64 5.47
N GLU A 53 -3.79 -9.01 6.75
CA GLU A 53 -3.32 -10.33 7.20
C GLU A 53 -4.17 -11.47 6.62
N MET A 54 -5.49 -11.27 6.58
CA MET A 54 -6.42 -12.20 5.94
C MET A 54 -6.12 -12.34 4.44
N LEU A 55 -5.89 -11.22 3.75
CA LEU A 55 -5.58 -11.22 2.32
C LEU A 55 -4.28 -11.96 2.00
N GLU A 56 -3.24 -11.82 2.84
CA GLU A 56 -2.00 -12.58 2.71
C GLU A 56 -2.21 -14.09 2.92
N SER A 57 -3.06 -14.46 3.89
CA SER A 57 -3.39 -15.86 4.14
C SER A 57 -4.17 -16.47 2.97
N LEU A 58 -5.19 -15.75 2.47
CA LEU A 58 -5.96 -16.15 1.29
C LEU A 58 -5.08 -16.29 0.04
N TRP A 59 -4.09 -15.42 -0.14
CA TRP A 59 -3.13 -15.51 -1.25
C TRP A 59 -2.28 -16.77 -1.17
N LYS A 60 -1.76 -17.09 0.02
CA LYS A 60 -0.97 -18.32 0.24
C LYS A 60 -1.80 -19.57 -0.04
N ASP A 61 -3.01 -19.64 0.52
CA ASP A 61 -3.89 -20.79 0.36
C ASP A 61 -4.38 -20.94 -1.08
N GLY A 62 -4.71 -19.83 -1.74
CA GLY A 62 -5.13 -19.80 -3.13
C GLY A 62 -4.00 -20.23 -4.08
N ASN A 63 -2.78 -19.76 -3.86
CA ASN A 63 -1.62 -20.20 -4.64
C ASN A 63 -1.28 -21.66 -4.42
N ALA A 64 -1.31 -22.15 -3.18
CA ALA A 64 -1.10 -23.55 -2.89
C ALA A 64 -2.16 -24.43 -3.59
N THR A 65 -3.41 -23.95 -3.64
CA THR A 65 -4.51 -24.64 -4.33
C THR A 65 -4.34 -24.61 -5.84
N LEU A 66 -3.99 -23.46 -6.42
CA LEU A 66 -3.69 -23.33 -7.85
C LEU A 66 -2.54 -24.24 -8.26
N LEU A 67 -1.43 -24.26 -7.52
CA LEU A 67 -0.29 -25.13 -7.80
C LEU A 67 -0.69 -26.62 -7.76
N ARG A 68 -1.54 -27.03 -6.82
CA ARG A 68 -2.06 -28.41 -6.73
C ARG A 68 -2.92 -28.80 -7.94
N ILE A 69 -3.72 -27.87 -8.45
CA ILE A 69 -4.54 -28.09 -9.66
C ILE A 69 -3.64 -28.14 -10.91
N GLU A 70 -2.70 -27.20 -11.02
CA GLU A 70 -1.83 -27.06 -12.18
C GLU A 70 -0.85 -28.22 -12.33
N ALA A 71 -0.39 -28.79 -11.21
CA ALA A 71 0.43 -30.01 -11.22
C ALA A 71 -0.30 -31.20 -11.88
N GLN A 72 -1.63 -31.20 -11.90
CA GLN A 72 -2.45 -32.30 -12.44
C GLN A 72 -3.04 -31.98 -13.82
N THR A 73 -3.32 -30.70 -14.10
CA THR A 73 -4.10 -30.27 -15.27
C THR A 73 -3.37 -29.30 -16.19
N GLY A 74 -2.18 -28.84 -15.80
CA GLY A 74 -1.46 -27.78 -16.51
C GLY A 74 -1.94 -26.37 -16.12
N PRO A 75 -1.49 -25.32 -16.83
CA PRO A 75 -1.77 -23.93 -16.47
C PRO A 75 -3.27 -23.65 -16.30
N HIS A 76 -3.65 -23.07 -15.16
CA HIS A 76 -5.05 -22.86 -14.84
C HIS A 76 -5.52 -21.45 -15.25
N PRO A 77 -6.60 -21.30 -16.04
CA PRO A 77 -7.02 -20.00 -16.58
C PRO A 77 -7.43 -18.99 -15.50
N ARG A 78 -7.77 -19.45 -14.30
CA ARG A 78 -8.14 -18.57 -13.18
C ARG A 78 -6.96 -17.92 -12.47
N ARG A 79 -5.72 -18.37 -12.69
CA ARG A 79 -4.53 -17.80 -12.05
C ARG A 79 -4.41 -16.29 -12.25
N ALA A 80 -4.68 -15.82 -13.48
CA ALA A 80 -4.62 -14.39 -13.78
C ALA A 80 -5.68 -13.60 -13.00
N LYS A 81 -6.94 -14.06 -13.00
CA LYS A 81 -8.04 -13.41 -12.29
C LYS A 81 -7.83 -13.38 -10.78
N PHE A 82 -7.37 -14.48 -10.20
CA PHE A 82 -7.07 -14.56 -8.76
C PHE A 82 -5.94 -13.59 -8.37
N SER A 83 -4.85 -13.56 -9.14
CA SER A 83 -3.73 -12.64 -8.92
C SER A 83 -4.14 -11.17 -9.05
N GLU A 84 -4.94 -10.85 -10.05
CA GLU A 84 -5.43 -9.49 -10.26
C GLU A 84 -6.32 -9.01 -9.09
N ALA A 85 -7.22 -9.87 -8.61
CA ALA A 85 -8.09 -9.57 -7.47
C ALA A 85 -7.26 -9.32 -6.19
N TYR A 86 -6.26 -10.16 -5.92
CA TYR A 86 -5.34 -9.97 -4.80
C TYR A 86 -4.57 -8.64 -4.90
N LEU A 87 -3.99 -8.34 -6.07
CA LEU A 87 -3.27 -7.09 -6.30
C LEU A 87 -4.17 -5.85 -6.20
N ALA A 88 -5.44 -5.95 -6.62
CA ALA A 88 -6.42 -4.88 -6.47
C ALA A 88 -6.76 -4.60 -4.98
N ALA A 89 -6.96 -5.65 -4.19
CA ALA A 89 -7.18 -5.53 -2.74
C ALA A 89 -5.96 -4.92 -2.05
N ARG A 90 -4.76 -5.43 -2.35
CA ARG A 90 -3.49 -4.99 -1.75
C ARG A 90 -3.21 -3.51 -2.01
N ARG A 91 -3.34 -3.07 -3.26
CA ARG A 91 -3.20 -1.64 -3.63
C ARG A 91 -4.22 -0.75 -2.93
N SER A 92 -5.43 -1.24 -2.69
CA SER A 92 -6.46 -0.47 -2.00
C SER A 92 -6.15 -0.30 -0.51
N LEU A 93 -5.66 -1.36 0.14
CA LEU A 93 -5.16 -1.31 1.52
C LEU A 93 -3.90 -0.44 1.68
N GLU A 94 -3.03 -0.40 0.68
CA GLU A 94 -1.86 0.49 0.66
C GLU A 94 -2.25 1.96 0.53
N ARG A 95 -3.18 2.29 -0.38
CA ARG A 95 -3.72 3.66 -0.52
C ARG A 95 -4.37 4.17 0.76
N MET A 96 -5.09 3.32 1.50
CA MET A 96 -5.66 3.70 2.80
C MET A 96 -4.59 4.07 3.83
N ARG A 97 -3.44 3.37 3.81
CA ARG A 97 -2.30 3.68 4.68
C ARG A 97 -1.62 4.99 4.28
N GLU A 98 -1.53 5.28 2.98
CA GLU A 98 -0.90 6.50 2.46
C GLU A 98 -1.77 7.75 2.65
N ALA A 99 -3.09 7.63 2.44
CA ALA A 99 -4.04 8.72 2.69
C ALA A 99 -4.05 9.18 4.16
N GLU A 100 -3.66 8.31 5.09
CA GLU A 100 -3.51 8.62 6.51
C GLU A 100 -2.21 9.40 6.81
N GLY A 101 -1.16 9.23 6.00
CA GLY A 101 0.14 9.89 6.16
C GLY A 101 0.27 11.21 5.37
N ALA A 102 -0.62 11.44 4.40
CA ALA A 102 -0.69 12.69 3.67
C ALA A 102 -1.44 13.74 4.49
N ALA A 103 -0.69 14.67 5.11
CA ALA A 103 -1.26 15.94 5.55
C ALA A 103 -2.07 16.57 4.40
N PRO A 104 -3.19 17.27 4.69
CA PRO A 104 -4.04 17.83 3.65
C PRO A 104 -3.19 18.70 2.72
N PRO A 105 -3.36 18.62 1.39
CA PRO A 105 -2.66 19.51 0.49
C PRO A 105 -3.13 20.92 0.85
N LEU A 106 -2.21 21.75 1.34
CA LEU A 106 -2.43 23.18 1.41
C LEU A 106 -2.82 23.61 0.00
N ALA A 107 -4.06 24.09 -0.14
CA ALA A 107 -4.61 24.58 -1.39
C ALA A 107 -3.68 25.66 -1.94
N LEU A 108 -2.86 25.30 -2.93
CA LEU A 108 -2.14 26.26 -3.75
C LEU A 108 -3.03 26.55 -4.95
N ASP A 109 -3.84 27.62 -4.80
CA ASP A 109 -4.54 28.27 -5.89
C ASP A 109 -3.55 28.58 -7.01
N THR A 110 -3.58 27.81 -8.09
CA THR A 110 -2.78 28.09 -9.29
C THR A 110 -3.64 27.89 -10.52
N THR A 111 -4.39 28.94 -10.84
CA THR A 111 -4.86 29.21 -12.20
C THR A 111 -3.64 29.34 -13.11
N THR A 112 -3.33 28.34 -13.93
CA THR A 112 -2.63 28.59 -15.21
C THR A 112 -3.06 27.62 -16.31
N LEU A 113 -3.29 28.24 -17.46
CA LEU A 113 -3.77 27.73 -18.73
C LEU A 113 -3.03 26.48 -19.22
N ALA A 114 -3.81 25.53 -19.73
CA ALA A 114 -3.34 24.51 -20.64
C ALA A 114 -2.68 25.15 -21.88
N THR A 115 -1.44 24.80 -22.17
CA THR A 115 -0.85 24.96 -23.50
C THR A 115 -0.27 23.64 -24.00
N SER A 116 -0.39 23.49 -25.31
CA SER A 116 -0.49 22.26 -26.07
C SER A 116 0.76 21.37 -26.10
N SER A 117 0.46 20.08 -25.98
CA SER A 117 1.20 18.86 -26.36
C SER A 117 2.25 18.96 -27.48
N ARG A 118 3.44 18.41 -27.20
CA ARG A 118 4.26 17.61 -28.14
C ARG A 118 4.84 16.40 -27.39
N HIS A 119 4.70 15.23 -27.99
CA HIS A 119 4.61 13.92 -27.32
C HIS A 119 5.92 13.13 -27.14
N ASP A 120 7.10 13.77 -27.11
CA ASP A 120 8.39 13.05 -27.03
C ASP A 120 9.32 13.49 -25.88
N HIS A 121 8.87 14.41 -25.02
CA HIS A 121 9.67 14.89 -23.90
C HIS A 121 8.85 14.81 -22.62
N LEU A 122 9.46 14.30 -21.54
CA LEU A 122 8.85 14.32 -20.21
C LEU A 122 8.42 15.77 -19.90
N PRO A 123 7.25 15.98 -19.27
CA PRO A 123 6.80 17.30 -18.90
C PRO A 123 7.88 17.98 -18.06
N ARG A 124 8.42 19.08 -18.57
CA ARG A 124 9.35 19.91 -17.81
C ARG A 124 8.56 20.58 -16.69
N ILE A 125 8.89 20.21 -15.45
CA ILE A 125 8.39 20.90 -14.28
C ILE A 125 9.19 22.19 -14.15
N GLU A 126 8.52 23.34 -14.28
CA GLU A 126 9.14 24.62 -13.95
C GLU A 126 9.25 24.72 -12.43
N LEU A 127 10.46 24.54 -11.92
CA LEU A 127 10.73 24.74 -10.50
C LEU A 127 10.75 26.25 -10.21
N PRO A 128 10.14 26.69 -9.10
CA PRO A 128 10.31 28.07 -8.63
C PRO A 128 11.80 28.35 -8.45
N ARG A 129 12.20 29.60 -8.73
CA ARG A 129 13.61 30.01 -8.71
C ARG A 129 14.18 29.85 -7.30
N PHE A 130 14.87 28.75 -7.07
CA PHE A 130 15.56 28.46 -5.82
C PHE A 130 16.85 29.27 -5.75
N SER A 131 16.98 30.16 -4.77
CA SER A 131 18.17 31.02 -4.68
C SER A 131 19.37 30.28 -4.09
N GLY A 132 19.14 29.12 -3.48
CA GLY A 132 20.17 28.36 -2.77
C GLY A 132 20.60 28.98 -1.45
N ALA A 133 19.96 30.08 -1.02
CA ALA A 133 20.30 30.75 0.23
C ALA A 133 20.07 29.80 1.41
N PRO A 134 21.03 29.65 2.35
CA PRO A 134 20.90 28.76 3.50
C PRO A 134 19.62 28.99 4.32
N SER A 135 19.07 30.19 4.34
CA SER A 135 17.81 30.53 5.01
C SER A 135 16.56 29.87 4.39
N GLU A 136 16.61 29.46 3.12
CA GLU A 136 15.50 28.78 2.43
C GLU A 136 15.50 27.27 2.69
N TRP A 137 16.59 26.74 3.24
CA TRP A 137 16.69 25.33 3.60
C TRP A 137 15.97 25.07 4.93
N PRO A 138 15.01 24.14 4.99
CA PRO A 138 14.26 23.84 6.21
C PRO A 138 15.16 23.48 7.41
N SER A 139 16.29 22.84 7.16
CA SER A 139 17.27 22.45 8.19
C SER A 139 18.00 23.63 8.85
N PHE A 140 17.99 24.81 8.22
CA PHE A 140 18.73 26.00 8.66
C PHE A 140 17.82 27.18 9.03
N ALA A 141 16.53 27.13 8.66
CA ALA A 141 15.53 28.15 9.02
C ALA A 141 15.27 28.23 10.54
N ALA A 142 15.59 27.17 11.29
CA ALA A 142 15.46 27.11 12.74
C ALA A 142 16.63 27.85 13.43
N LYS A 143 16.73 29.18 13.30
CA LYS A 143 17.60 30.00 14.16
C LYS A 143 17.31 31.51 14.13
N LYS A 144 16.04 31.94 14.11
CA LYS A 144 15.64 33.28 14.56
C LYS A 144 14.29 33.28 15.26
N ALA A 145 14.18 32.50 16.34
CA ALA A 145 13.15 32.72 17.35
C ALA A 145 13.76 32.39 18.70
N HIS A 146 14.34 33.38 19.37
CA HIS A 146 14.41 33.54 20.83
C HIS A 146 15.33 34.71 21.17
N GLY A 147 14.82 35.92 20.95
CA GLY A 147 15.33 37.11 21.63
C GLY A 147 14.76 37.16 23.04
N HIS A 148 15.25 36.33 23.96
CA HIS A 148 14.99 36.46 25.41
C HIS A 148 16.00 35.61 26.20
N GLY A 149 17.23 36.12 26.33
CA GLY A 149 18.28 35.47 27.11
C GLY A 149 19.26 36.42 27.80
N HIS A 150 19.03 37.73 27.73
CA HIS A 150 19.98 38.74 28.20
C HIS A 150 19.56 39.49 29.48
N GLN A 151 18.54 38.99 30.20
CA GLN A 151 18.09 39.57 31.47
C GLN A 151 18.51 38.76 32.72
N LEU A 152 18.95 37.50 32.59
CA LEU A 152 19.21 36.61 33.74
C LEU A 152 20.67 36.60 34.25
N TYR A 153 21.58 37.38 33.65
CA TYR A 153 22.97 37.44 34.10
C TYR A 153 23.28 38.60 35.07
N LYS A 154 22.38 39.60 35.19
CA LYS A 154 22.61 40.77 36.07
C LYS A 154 22.15 40.56 37.53
N GLU A 155 21.22 39.65 37.80
CA GLU A 155 20.73 39.44 39.18
C GLU A 155 21.62 38.57 40.07
N ARG A 156 22.43 37.65 39.52
CA ARG A 156 23.29 36.78 40.36
C ARG A 156 24.54 37.46 40.91
N ARG A 157 24.90 38.66 40.47
CA ARG A 157 26.07 39.39 40.97
C ARG A 157 25.77 40.31 42.16
N LYS A 158 24.51 40.56 42.51
CA LYS A 158 24.15 41.33 43.73
C LYS A 158 24.11 40.48 44.99
N LEU A 159 23.85 39.17 44.90
CA LEU A 159 23.73 38.29 46.08
C LEU A 159 25.07 37.70 46.59
N ARG A 160 26.22 38.30 46.23
CA ARG A 160 27.55 37.81 46.64
C ARG A 160 28.45 38.92 47.20
N ARG A 161 27.85 40.01 47.66
CA ARG A 161 28.54 41.14 48.33
C ARG A 161 27.95 41.50 49.70
N GLU A 162 26.99 40.73 50.21
CA GLU A 162 26.36 40.97 51.53
C GLU A 162 26.43 39.74 52.46
N THR A 163 27.56 39.03 52.43
CA THR A 163 27.95 38.12 53.52
C THR A 163 29.38 38.40 53.91
#